data_AF-A0A1H9XWT8-F1
#
_entry.id   AF-A0A1H9XWT8-F1
#
_cell.length_a   1.000
_cell.length_b   1.000
_cell.length_c   1.000
_cell.angle_alpha   90.00
_cell.angle_beta   90.00
_cell.angle_gamma   90.00
#
_symmetry.space_group_name_H-M   'P 1'
#
loop_
_entity.id
_entity.type
_entity.pdbx_description
1 polymer ?
#
loop_
_entity_poly.entity_id
_entity_poly.type
_entity_poly.pdbx_seq_one_letter_code
_entity_poly.pdbx_strand_id
1 'polypeptide(L)'
;MHQTRERRTPVTLDRYFDSVVDALAREGIDVAQVVLELTPTRPMRGQVVTGRGPVLRWREDLGWSNGIRTTSPAAHPGEVAALLEQQPPGRG
;
A
#
# COMPACT_ATOMS: atom_id res chain seq x y z
N MET A 1 -2.27 -18.64 -16.11
CA MET A 1 -1.35 -18.57 -14.95
C MET A 1 -2.17 -18.36 -13.70
N HIS A 2 -2.49 -19.44 -12.99
CA HIS A 2 -3.18 -19.36 -11.70
C HIS A 2 -2.14 -18.96 -10.65
N GLN A 3 -2.03 -17.67 -10.35
CA GLN A 3 -1.38 -17.26 -9.11
C GLN A 3 -2.27 -17.74 -7.97
N THR A 4 -1.81 -18.77 -7.28
CA THR A 4 -2.35 -19.21 -5.99
C THR A 4 -2.42 -17.98 -5.10
N ARG A 5 -3.65 -17.48 -4.84
CA ARG A 5 -3.88 -16.46 -3.80
C ARG A 5 -3.58 -17.14 -2.47
N GLU A 6 -2.31 -17.15 -2.07
CA GLU A 6 -1.95 -17.41 -0.68
C GLU A 6 -2.64 -16.32 0.13
N ARG A 7 -3.71 -16.70 0.85
CA ARG A 7 -4.40 -15.80 1.77
C ARG A 7 -3.37 -15.30 2.77
N ARG A 8 -3.08 -14.01 2.76
CA ARG A 8 -2.19 -13.45 3.77
C ARG A 8 -2.90 -13.47 5.10
N THR A 9 -2.19 -13.94 6.12
CA THR A 9 -2.69 -13.83 7.49
C THR A 9 -2.65 -12.37 7.93
N PRO A 10 -3.52 -11.95 8.87
CA PRO A 10 -3.45 -10.62 9.46
C PRO A 10 -2.04 -10.24 9.95
N VAL A 11 -1.33 -11.18 10.58
CA VAL A 11 0.04 -10.96 11.09
C VAL A 11 1.04 -10.70 9.97
N THR A 12 0.95 -11.45 8.86
CA THR A 12 1.83 -11.24 7.70
C THR A 12 1.55 -9.90 7.04
N LEU A 13 0.29 -9.45 7.03
CA LEU A 13 -0.08 -8.15 6.47
C LEU A 13 0.43 -7.00 7.31
N ASP A 14 0.25 -7.08 8.63
CA ASP A 14 0.73 -6.05 9.55
C ASP A 14 2.24 -5.77 9.34
N ARG A 15 3.06 -6.84 9.37
CA ARG A 15 4.51 -6.75 9.09
C ARG A 15 4.86 -6.21 7.70
N TYR A 16 4.03 -6.54 6.71
CA TYR A 16 4.23 -6.04 5.36
C TYR A 16 3.96 -4.53 5.29
N PHE A 17 2.91 -4.06 5.95
CA PHE A 17 2.60 -2.63 6.03
C PHE A 17 3.65 -1.87 6.84
N ASP A 18 4.17 -2.44 7.92
CA ASP A 18 5.31 -1.85 8.65
C ASP A 18 6.51 -1.64 7.71
N SER A 19 6.85 -2.67 6.91
CA SER A 19 7.95 -2.57 5.95
C SER A 19 7.71 -1.51 4.87
N VAL A 20 6.44 -1.32 4.46
CA VAL A 20 6.06 -0.25 3.54
C VAL A 20 6.19 1.11 4.20
N VAL A 21 5.72 1.29 5.43
CA VAL A 21 5.86 2.54 6.18
C VAL A 21 7.33 2.90 6.37
N ASP A 22 8.17 1.94 6.75
CA ASP A 22 9.61 2.15 6.89
C ASP A 22 10.27 2.58 5.57
N ALA A 23 9.89 1.97 4.45
CA ALA A 23 10.39 2.38 3.14
C ALA A 23 9.94 3.80 2.78
N LEU A 24 8.68 4.15 3.03
CA LEU A 24 8.16 5.50 2.80
C LEU A 24 8.86 6.55 3.66
N ALA A 25 9.12 6.24 4.93
CA ALA A 25 9.85 7.13 5.83
C ALA A 25 11.29 7.38 5.34
N ARG A 26 11.97 6.37 4.78
CA ARG A 26 13.31 6.52 4.19
C ARG A 26 13.32 7.44 2.96
N GLU A 27 12.22 7.48 2.22
CA GLU A 27 12.00 8.42 1.10
C GLU A 27 11.51 9.81 1.56
N GLY A 28 11.45 10.06 2.88
CA GLY A 28 11.03 11.35 3.45
C GLY A 28 9.52 11.57 3.44
N ILE A 29 8.72 10.52 3.29
CA ILE A 29 7.26 10.59 3.27
C ILE A 29 6.73 10.32 4.67
N ASP A 30 6.14 11.34 5.28
CA ASP A 30 5.55 11.25 6.61
C ASP A 30 4.18 10.57 6.57
N VAL A 31 4.13 9.33 7.05
CA VAL A 31 2.90 8.54 7.16
C VAL A 31 2.18 8.91 8.45
N ALA A 32 1.04 9.57 8.31
CA ALA A 32 0.20 9.96 9.44
C ALA A 32 -0.66 8.78 9.95
N GLN A 33 -1.13 7.92 9.05
CA GLN A 33 -2.01 6.81 9.41
C GLN A 33 -1.95 5.67 8.38
N VAL A 34 -2.07 4.44 8.88
CA VAL A 34 -2.38 3.26 8.08
C VAL A 34 -3.77 2.75 8.47
N VAL A 35 -4.63 2.55 7.49
CA VAL A 35 -5.97 1.98 7.68
C VAL A 35 -6.01 0.60 7.05
N LEU A 36 -6.36 -0.43 7.82
CA LEU A 36 -6.51 -1.80 7.35
C LEU A 36 -7.92 -2.30 7.61
N GLU A 37 -8.60 -2.73 6.54
CA GLU A 37 -9.87 -3.45 6.63
C GLU A 37 -9.62 -4.94 6.44
N LEU A 38 -9.64 -5.66 7.56
CA LEU A 38 -9.41 -7.10 7.61
C LEU A 38 -10.76 -7.82 7.66
N THR A 39 -11.12 -8.49 6.57
CA THR A 39 -12.30 -9.37 6.56
C THR A 39 -11.93 -10.73 5.97
N PRO A 40 -12.32 -11.85 6.60
CA PRO A 40 -12.01 -13.18 6.07
C PRO A 40 -12.87 -13.55 4.84
N THR A 41 -13.95 -12.80 4.58
CA THR A 41 -14.96 -13.11 3.54
C THR A 41 -14.87 -12.21 2.30
N ARG A 42 -14.11 -11.11 2.34
CA ARG A 42 -13.92 -10.20 1.21
C ARG A 42 -12.43 -9.87 1.05
N PRO A 43 -11.96 -9.47 -0.15
CA PRO A 43 -10.58 -9.05 -0.34
C PRO A 43 -10.20 -7.96 0.66
N MET A 44 -9.05 -8.14 1.33
CA MET A 44 -8.58 -7.17 2.31
C MET A 44 -8.19 -5.86 1.64
N ARG A 45 -8.34 -4.75 2.38
CA ARG A 45 -8.01 -3.41 1.89
C ARG A 45 -7.09 -2.72 2.88
N GLY A 46 -6.22 -1.88 2.34
CA GLY A 46 -5.32 -1.06 3.12
C GLY A 46 -5.19 0.33 2.50
N GLN A 47 -4.83 1.30 3.32
CA GLN A 47 -4.58 2.65 2.86
C GLN A 47 -3.47 3.28 3.69
N VAL A 48 -2.56 3.96 3.01
CA VAL A 48 -1.55 4.82 3.62
C VAL A 48 -1.99 6.27 3.45
N VAL A 49 -2.03 6.99 4.56
CA VAL A 49 -2.48 8.37 4.67
C VAL A 49 -1.33 9.20 5.20
N THR A 50 -1.07 10.34 4.55
CA THR A 50 -0.12 11.36 4.99
C THR A 50 -0.88 12.54 5.59
N GLY A 51 -0.17 13.54 6.11
CA GLY A 51 -0.78 14.80 6.55
C GLY A 51 -1.57 15.54 5.45
N ARG A 52 -1.36 15.20 4.17
CA ARG A 52 -2.09 15.75 3.01
C ARG A 52 -3.28 14.89 2.57
N GLY A 53 -3.50 13.75 3.24
CA GLY A 53 -4.54 12.79 2.91
C GLY A 53 -3.99 11.47 2.32
N PRO A 54 -4.89 10.63 1.78
CA PRO A 54 -4.53 9.29 1.32
C PRO A 54 -3.68 9.31 0.06
N VAL A 55 -2.50 8.69 0.13
CA VAL A 55 -1.52 8.70 -0.97
C VAL A 55 -1.42 7.35 -1.69
N LEU A 56 -1.68 6.26 -0.96
CA LEU A 56 -1.65 4.91 -1.51
C LEU A 56 -2.82 4.09 -1.00
N ARG A 57 -3.43 3.32 -1.91
CA ARG A 57 -4.48 2.34 -1.62
C ARG A 57 -3.96 0.97 -1.99
N TRP A 58 -4.17 0.01 -1.11
CA TRP A 58 -3.85 -1.39 -1.33
C TRP A 58 -5.14 -2.21 -1.34
N ARG A 59 -5.22 -3.16 -2.25
CA ARG A 59 -6.22 -4.22 -2.21
C ARG A 59 -5.55 -5.55 -2.45
N GLU A 60 -5.95 -6.57 -1.72
CA GLU A 60 -5.40 -7.92 -1.89
C GLU A 60 -5.57 -8.46 -3.32
N ASP A 61 -6.65 -8.08 -4.00
CA ASP A 61 -6.97 -8.55 -5.35
C ASP A 61 -6.39 -7.71 -6.48
N LEU A 62 -6.13 -6.41 -6.26
CA LEU A 62 -5.68 -5.47 -7.30
C LEU A 62 -4.28 -4.91 -7.06
N GLY A 63 -3.79 -5.00 -5.83
CA GLY A 63 -2.50 -4.53 -5.39
C GLY A 63 -2.49 -3.07 -4.96
N TRP A 64 -1.32 -2.45 -5.04
CA TRP A 64 -1.09 -1.07 -4.62
C TRP A 64 -1.40 -0.09 -5.75
N SER A 65 -2.01 1.04 -5.41
CA SER A 65 -2.31 2.10 -6.35
C SER A 65 -2.19 3.48 -5.71
N ASN A 66 -1.73 4.44 -6.51
CA ASN A 66 -1.75 5.88 -6.20
C ASN A 66 -2.83 6.63 -7.01
N GLY A 67 -3.76 5.90 -7.65
CA GLY A 67 -4.80 6.45 -8.54
C GLY A 67 -4.39 6.65 -10.00
N ILE A 68 -3.09 6.60 -10.32
CA ILE A 68 -2.55 6.76 -11.68
C ILE A 68 -1.92 5.44 -12.15
N ARG A 69 -1.23 4.75 -11.25
CA ARG A 69 -0.55 3.48 -11.49
C ARG A 69 -0.97 2.44 -10.47
N THR A 70 -0.70 1.20 -10.82
CA THR A 70 -0.91 0.02 -9.99
C THR A 70 0.30 -0.88 -10.03
N THR A 71 0.65 -1.49 -8.90
CA THR A 71 1.62 -2.59 -8.82
C THR A 71 1.02 -3.79 -8.07
N SER A 72 1.73 -4.90 -8.06
CA SER A 72 1.31 -6.17 -7.46
C SER A 72 0.88 -6.02 -5.99
N PRO A 73 -0.09 -6.83 -5.51
CA PRO A 73 -0.38 -6.93 -4.07
C PRO A 73 0.81 -7.33 -3.21
N ALA A 74 1.81 -8.00 -3.80
CA ALA A 74 3.06 -8.42 -3.18
C ALA A 74 4.27 -7.57 -3.61
N ALA A 75 4.02 -6.37 -4.13
CA ALA A 75 5.09 -5.46 -4.52
C ALA A 75 6.05 -5.22 -3.36
N HIS A 76 7.33 -5.13 -3.70
CA HIS A 76 8.36 -4.82 -2.72
C HIS A 76 8.13 -3.40 -2.17
N PRO A 77 8.38 -3.11 -0.87
CA PRO A 77 8.18 -1.78 -0.30
C PRO A 77 8.79 -0.63 -1.09
N GLY A 78 9.99 -0.83 -1.68
CA GLY A 78 10.60 0.15 -2.58
C GLY A 78 9.82 0.41 -3.87
N GLU A 79 9.15 -0.60 -4.45
CA GLU A 79 8.28 -0.41 -5.61
C GLU A 79 7.00 0.34 -5.23
N VAL A 80 6.51 0.15 -4.01
CA VAL A 80 5.37 0.89 -3.46
C VAL A 80 5.75 2.35 -3.24
N ALA A 81 6.95 2.63 -2.72
CA ALA A 81 7.46 3.99 -2.58
C ALA A 81 7.65 4.69 -3.93
N ALA A 82 8.15 3.98 -4.95
CA ALA A 82 8.31 4.50 -6.31
C ALA A 82 6.97 4.91 -6.98
N LEU A 83 5.82 4.45 -6.48
CA LEU A 83 4.52 4.97 -6.94
C LEU A 83 4.34 6.45 -6.58
N LEU A 84 4.99 6.95 -5.53
CA LEU A 84 4.81 8.32 -5.05
C LEU A 84 5.77 9.31 -5.70
N GLU A 85 6.97 8.87 -6.09
CA GLU A 85 7.94 9.70 -6.83
C GLU A 85 7.41 10.20 -8.18
N GLN A 86 6.44 9.48 -8.75
CA GLN A 86 5.87 9.75 -10.07
C GLN A 86 4.48 10.39 -10.00
N GLN A 87 4.01 10.77 -8.80
CA GLN A 87 2.89 11.70 -8.71
C GLN A 87 3.43 13.11 -9.02
N PRO A 88 2.87 13.83 -10.01
CA PRO A 88 3.15 15.26 -10.10
C PRO A 88 2.78 15.91 -8.76
N PRO A 89 3.51 16.95 -8.30
CA PRO A 89 3.14 17.66 -7.09
C PRO A 89 1.69 18.14 -7.26
N GLY A 90 0.77 17.52 -6.54
CA GLY A 90 -0.65 17.86 -6.61
C GLY A 90 -0.82 19.32 -6.19
N ARG A 91 -1.23 20.17 -7.15
CA ARG A 91 -1.89 21.44 -6.87
C ARG A 91 -3.20 21.17 -6.15
N GLY A 92 -3.47 21.90 -5.07
CA GLY A 92 -4.80 22.05 -4.48
C GLY A 92 -4.80 21.84 -2.98
#